data_AF-A0A9Q0BVW4-F1
#
_entry.id   AF-A0A9Q0BVW4-F1
#
_cell.length_a   1.000
_cell.length_b   1.000
_cell.length_c   1.000
_cell.angle_alpha   90.00
_cell.angle_beta   90.00
_cell.angle_gamma   90.00
#
_symmetry.space_group_name_H-M   'P 1'
#
loop_
_entity.id
_entity.type
_entity.pdbx_description
1 polymer ?
#
loop_
_entity_poly.entity_id
_entity_poly.type
_entity_poly.pdbx_seq_one_letter_code
_entity_poly.pdbx_strand_id
1 'polypeptide(L)'
;MDRGKHALLDITPNAVDRLNYAQFYPVVIFLKTDSKHVIKQLRHGLPKAAHKSSKKLLEQCQKLERVWSHIFSTQIALSDEESWYRKLRDSIDLQQSGAVWMSESKVSLCYSPGFNSTPSIVVVCVLSNVVSS
;
A
#
# COMPACT_ATOMS: atom_id res chain seq x y z
N MET A 1 -4.91 -11.10 -19.81
CA MET A 1 -4.62 -10.24 -18.65
C MET A 1 -4.11 -8.90 -19.18
N ASP A 2 -4.77 -7.81 -18.81
CA ASP A 2 -4.39 -6.44 -19.16
C ASP A 2 -2.96 -6.16 -18.67
N ARG A 3 -2.06 -5.88 -19.60
CA ARG A 3 -0.62 -5.72 -19.34
C ARG A 3 -0.41 -4.39 -18.62
N GLY A 4 0.28 -4.41 -17.48
CA GLY A 4 0.68 -3.19 -16.76
C GLY A 4 -0.37 -2.56 -15.83
N LYS A 5 -1.45 -3.28 -15.48
CA LYS A 5 -2.43 -2.80 -14.47
C LYS A 5 -2.16 -3.43 -13.11
N HIS A 6 -2.15 -2.60 -12.06
CA HIS A 6 -2.10 -3.04 -10.67
C HIS A 6 -3.51 -3.21 -10.11
N ALA A 7 -3.72 -4.31 -9.38
CA ALA A 7 -4.87 -4.42 -8.50
C ALA A 7 -4.62 -3.58 -7.25
N LEU A 8 -5.42 -2.53 -7.04
CA LEU A 8 -5.42 -1.75 -5.80
C LEU A 8 -6.36 -2.41 -4.79
N LEU A 9 -5.84 -2.80 -3.63
CA LEU A 9 -6.63 -3.44 -2.58
C LEU A 9 -6.69 -2.59 -1.30
N ASP A 10 -7.90 -2.34 -0.83
CA ASP A 10 -8.18 -1.89 0.53
C ASP A 10 -8.50 -3.10 1.42
N ILE A 11 -7.50 -3.59 2.14
CA ILE A 11 -7.61 -4.78 2.97
C ILE A 11 -6.91 -4.59 4.33
N THR A 12 -7.24 -5.44 5.29
CA THR A 12 -6.59 -5.46 6.60
C THR A 12 -5.19 -6.08 6.53
N PRO A 13 -4.27 -5.74 7.46
CA PRO A 13 -2.95 -6.38 7.55
C PRO A 13 -3.02 -7.92 7.56
N ASN A 14 -3.97 -8.51 8.28
CA ASN A 14 -4.15 -9.95 8.30
C ASN A 14 -4.47 -10.55 6.91
N ALA A 15 -5.09 -9.78 6.02
CA ALA A 15 -5.33 -10.22 4.65
C ALA A 15 -4.05 -10.14 3.80
N VAL A 16 -3.18 -9.18 4.08
CA VAL A 16 -1.83 -9.10 3.48
C VAL A 16 -1.02 -10.35 3.85
N ASP A 17 -1.05 -10.79 5.11
CA ASP A 17 -0.39 -12.04 5.51
C ASP A 17 -0.90 -13.26 4.74
N ARG A 18 -2.22 -13.34 4.51
CA ARG A 18 -2.79 -14.42 3.68
C ARG A 18 -2.31 -14.35 2.24
N LEU A 19 -2.16 -13.16 1.67
CA LEU A 19 -1.60 -12.98 0.32
C LEU A 19 -0.11 -13.38 0.27
N ASN A 20 0.67 -13.03 1.29
CA ASN A 20 2.06 -13.46 1.42
C ASN A 20 2.16 -14.99 1.55
N TYR A 21 1.30 -15.62 2.36
CA TYR A 21 1.24 -17.07 2.50
C TYR A 21 0.87 -17.76 1.19
N ALA A 22 -0.06 -17.18 0.43
CA ALA A 22 -0.46 -17.67 -0.90
C ALA A 22 0.53 -17.29 -2.02
N GLN A 23 1.72 -16.79 -1.67
CA GLN A 23 2.81 -16.45 -2.58
C GLN A 23 2.48 -15.37 -3.63
N PHE A 24 1.50 -14.51 -3.35
CA PHE A 24 1.23 -13.34 -4.19
C PHE A 24 2.20 -12.18 -3.96
N TYR A 25 2.89 -12.17 -2.80
CA TYR A 25 3.89 -11.16 -2.40
C TYR A 25 3.51 -9.73 -2.81
N PRO A 26 2.41 -9.18 -2.27
CA PRO A 26 1.93 -7.86 -2.67
C PRO A 26 2.92 -6.76 -2.30
N VAL A 27 2.89 -5.67 -3.07
CA VAL A 27 3.55 -4.42 -2.74
C VAL A 27 2.73 -3.71 -1.68
N VAL A 28 3.25 -3.62 -0.45
CA VAL A 28 2.53 -3.02 0.67
C VAL A 28 3.09 -1.64 0.98
N ILE A 29 2.30 -0.61 0.68
CA ILE A 29 2.70 0.79 0.87
C ILE A 29 1.93 1.37 2.05
N PHE A 30 2.67 1.82 3.06
CA PHE A 30 2.13 2.46 4.25
C PHE A 30 2.31 3.98 4.15
N LEU A 31 1.21 4.73 4.18
CA LEU A 31 1.28 6.19 4.26
C LEU A 31 1.30 6.63 5.72
N LYS A 32 2.47 7.04 6.19
CA LYS A 32 2.70 7.43 7.58
C LYS A 32 2.32 8.89 7.81
N THR A 33 1.64 9.15 8.92
CA THR A 33 1.48 10.51 9.45
C THR A 33 1.56 10.50 10.97
N ASP A 34 2.29 11.47 11.51
CA ASP A 34 2.40 11.71 12.96
C ASP A 34 1.54 12.92 13.40
N SER A 35 0.84 13.56 12.45
CA SER A 35 0.12 14.81 12.70
C SER A 35 -1.36 14.70 12.37
N LYS A 36 -2.19 14.94 13.39
CA LYS A 36 -3.65 15.11 13.23
C LYS A 36 -3.99 16.24 12.24
N HIS A 37 -3.13 17.25 12.13
CA HIS A 37 -3.35 18.39 11.23
C HIS A 37 -3.28 17.94 9.77
N VAL A 38 -2.26 17.17 9.42
CA VAL A 38 -2.09 16.58 8.08
C VAL A 38 -3.32 15.74 7.70
N ILE A 39 -3.82 14.91 8.62
CA ILE A 39 -5.04 14.11 8.38
C ILE A 39 -6.25 15.01 8.08
N LYS A 40 -6.38 16.16 8.77
CA LYS A 40 -7.48 17.10 8.51
C LYS A 40 -7.33 17.80 7.16
N GLN A 41 -6.11 18.17 6.79
CA GLN A 41 -5.80 18.82 5.51
C GLN A 41 -6.08 17.87 4.34
N LEU A 42 -5.56 16.64 4.38
CA LEU A 42 -5.83 15.61 3.35
C LEU A 42 -7.31 15.25 3.22
N ARG A 43 -8.11 15.50 4.26
CA ARG A 43 -9.55 15.28 4.27
C ARG A 43 -10.37 16.52 3.97
N HIS A 44 -9.71 17.65 3.72
CA HIS A 44 -10.38 18.89 3.37
C HIS A 44 -11.05 18.71 1.99
N GLY A 45 -12.37 18.91 1.94
CA GLY A 45 -13.16 18.71 0.72
C GLY A 45 -13.78 17.32 0.54
N LEU A 46 -13.43 16.32 1.38
CA LEU A 46 -14.11 15.03 1.36
C LEU A 46 -15.44 15.07 2.14
N PRO A 47 -16.46 14.30 1.71
CA PRO A 47 -17.74 14.22 2.41
C PRO A 47 -17.57 13.92 3.90
N LYS A 48 -18.26 14.69 4.75
CA LYS A 48 -18.26 14.49 6.22
C LYS A 48 -18.83 13.14 6.66
N ALA A 49 -19.37 12.34 5.73
CA ALA A 49 -19.85 10.98 5.94
C ALA A 49 -18.75 10.00 6.37
N ALA A 50 -17.47 10.36 6.24
CA ALA A 50 -16.38 9.52 6.70
C ALA A 50 -16.41 9.36 8.24
N HIS A 51 -16.94 8.23 8.70
CA HIS A 51 -17.32 7.89 10.08
C HIS A 51 -16.20 7.95 11.15
N LYS A 52 -14.94 8.14 10.76
CA LYS A 52 -13.79 8.15 11.70
C LYS A 52 -13.24 9.56 11.88
N SER A 53 -13.09 9.98 13.14
CA SER A 53 -12.45 11.26 13.47
C SER A 53 -10.95 11.23 13.12
N SER A 54 -10.36 12.39 12.81
CA SER A 54 -8.92 12.50 12.55
C SER A 54 -8.05 12.01 13.72
N LYS A 55 -8.57 12.08 14.96
CA LYS A 55 -7.91 11.52 16.15
C LYS A 55 -7.85 9.99 16.06
N LYS A 56 -8.99 9.34 15.80
CA LYS A 56 -9.05 7.87 15.64
C LYS A 56 -8.18 7.39 14.48
N LEU A 57 -8.12 8.14 13.38
CA LEU A 57 -7.27 7.83 12.24
C LEU A 57 -5.77 7.90 12.59
N LEU A 58 -5.36 8.91 13.36
CA LEU A 58 -3.97 9.01 13.84
C LEU A 58 -3.61 7.84 14.76
N GLU A 59 -4.49 7.50 15.71
CA GLU A 59 -4.30 6.35 16.61
C GLU A 59 -4.19 5.03 15.81
N GLN A 60 -5.02 4.87 14.77
CA GLN A 60 -4.95 3.72 13.86
C GLN A 60 -3.63 3.68 13.08
N CYS A 61 -3.16 4.82 12.56
CA CYS A 61 -1.88 4.93 11.87
C CYS A 61 -0.72 4.50 12.79
N GLN A 62 -0.67 5.04 14.00
CA GLN A 62 0.37 4.72 14.99
C GLN A 62 0.31 3.26 15.45
N LYS A 63 -0.89 2.69 15.57
CA LYS A 63 -1.06 1.26 15.89
C LYS A 63 -0.59 0.37 14.75
N LEU A 64 -0.93 0.71 13.51
CA LEU A 64 -0.49 -0.01 12.32
C LEU A 64 1.03 0.00 12.22
N GLU A 65 1.66 1.16 12.36
CA GLU A 65 3.13 1.28 12.36
C GLU A 65 3.78 0.43 13.46
N ARG A 66 3.26 0.50 14.70
CA ARG A 66 3.86 -0.22 15.83
C ARG A 66 3.74 -1.74 15.70
N VAL A 67 2.61 -2.24 15.19
CA VAL A 67 2.30 -3.69 15.22
C VAL A 67 2.65 -4.38 13.91
N TRP A 68 2.50 -3.68 12.77
CA TRP A 68 2.53 -4.25 11.43
C TRP A 68 3.64 -3.68 10.56
N SER A 69 4.65 -3.02 11.13
CA SER A 69 5.79 -2.48 10.36
C SER A 69 6.49 -3.52 9.48
N HIS A 70 6.52 -4.78 9.92
CA HIS A 70 7.19 -5.89 9.24
C HIS A 70 6.53 -6.30 7.91
N ILE A 71 5.24 -6.01 7.69
CA ILE A 71 4.56 -6.32 6.42
C ILE A 71 4.71 -5.20 5.39
N PHE A 72 5.22 -4.02 5.78
CA PHE A 72 5.32 -2.87 4.87
C PHE A 72 6.56 -2.98 4.00
N SER A 73 6.36 -3.00 2.69
CA SER A 73 7.43 -2.94 1.70
C SER A 73 7.97 -1.52 1.55
N THR A 74 7.12 -0.50 1.71
CA THR A 74 7.51 0.91 1.61
C THR A 74 6.69 1.76 2.57
N GLN A 75 7.34 2.76 3.16
CA GLN A 75 6.71 3.74 4.04
C GLN A 75 6.91 5.14 3.46
N ILE A 76 5.83 5.90 3.30
CA ILE A 76 5.87 7.26 2.75
C ILE A 76 5.29 8.21 3.80
N ALA A 77 6.10 9.17 4.24
CA ALA A 77 5.66 10.20 5.15
C ALA A 77 4.76 11.22 4.42
N LEU A 78 3.59 11.49 4.99
CA LEU A 78 2.61 12.48 4.53
C LEU A 78 2.93 13.91 5.00
N SER A 79 4.21 14.23 5.24
CA SER A 79 4.61 15.56 5.72
C SER A 79 4.44 16.67 4.68
N ASP A 80 4.33 16.30 3.41
CA ASP A 80 4.22 17.20 2.27
C ASP A 80 3.06 16.76 1.38
N GLU A 81 2.07 17.64 1.26
CA GLU A 81 0.79 17.42 0.58
C GLU A 81 0.94 17.22 -0.93
N GLU A 82 1.96 17.81 -1.54
CA GLU A 82 2.14 17.77 -2.99
C GLU A 82 3.03 16.59 -3.43
N SER A 83 3.98 16.15 -2.59
CA SER A 83 4.95 15.13 -3.00
C SER A 83 4.58 13.69 -2.67
N TRP A 84 3.62 13.43 -1.77
CA TRP A 84 3.31 12.05 -1.36
C TRP A 84 2.81 11.19 -2.52
N TYR A 85 2.00 11.76 -3.43
CA TYR A 85 1.45 11.04 -4.57
C TYR A 85 2.55 10.68 -5.58
N ARG A 86 3.49 11.61 -5.80
CA ARG A 86 4.66 11.35 -6.63
C ARG A 86 5.53 10.25 -6.03
N LYS A 87 5.85 10.33 -4.73
CA LYS A 87 6.59 9.29 -4.01
C LYS A 87 5.90 7.93 -4.07
N LEU A 88 4.57 7.90 -4.01
CA LEU A 88 3.78 6.68 -4.14
C LEU A 88 3.99 6.05 -5.51
N ARG A 89 3.86 6.85 -6.58
CA ARG A 89 4.05 6.39 -7.95
C ARG A 89 5.48 5.89 -8.18
N ASP A 90 6.47 6.69 -7.77
CA ASP A 90 7.88 6.33 -7.88
C ASP A 90 8.20 5.03 -7.11
N SER A 91 7.55 4.80 -5.96
CA SER A 91 7.72 3.56 -5.18
C SER A 91 7.11 2.35 -5.86
N ILE A 92 5.95 2.50 -6.50
CA ILE A 92 5.31 1.42 -7.28
C ILE A 92 6.21 1.08 -8.48
N ASP A 93 6.65 2.08 -9.24
CA ASP A 93 7.50 1.90 -10.42
C ASP A 93 8.84 1.24 -10.03
N LEU A 94 9.45 1.68 -8.92
CA LEU A 94 10.68 1.09 -8.40
C LEU A 94 10.49 -0.39 -8.05
N GLN A 95 9.40 -0.74 -7.35
CA GLN A 95 9.13 -2.14 -6.98
C GLN A 95 8.77 -3.02 -8.19
N GLN A 96 8.28 -2.44 -9.29
CA GLN A 96 8.12 -3.16 -10.56
C GLN A 96 9.43 -3.39 -11.29
N SER A 97 10.39 -2.46 -11.16
CA SER A 97 11.71 -2.56 -11.82
C SER A 97 12.71 -3.45 -11.08
N GLY A 98 12.46 -3.75 -9.81
CA GLY A 98 13.32 -4.56 -8.96
C GLY A 98 13.16 -6.07 -9.17
N ALA A 99 14.28 -6.81 -9.14
CA ALA A 99 14.25 -8.27 -9.09
C ALA A 99 13.65 -8.73 -7.76
N VAL A 100 12.50 -9.42 -7.79
CA VAL A 100 11.92 -10.07 -6.61
C VAL A 100 12.73 -11.33 -6.31
N TRP A 101 13.37 -11.38 -5.15
CA TRP A 101 14.01 -12.59 -4.65
C TRP A 101 12.93 -13.60 -4.29
N MET A 102 12.84 -14.70 -5.05
CA MET A 102 11.98 -15.83 -4.73
C MET A 102 12.83 -16.97 -4.16
N SER A 103 12.33 -17.68 -3.15
CA SER A 103 12.93 -18.96 -2.76
C SER A 103 12.81 -19.96 -3.90
N GLU A 104 13.79 -20.85 -4.05
CA GLU A 104 13.91 -21.80 -5.19
C GLU A 104 12.78 -22.85 -5.26
N SER A 105 11.80 -22.78 -4.37
CA SER A 105 10.69 -23.72 -4.28
C SER A 105 9.57 -23.35 -5.25
N LYS A 106 9.59 -24.00 -6.42
CA LYS A 106 8.59 -23.97 -7.50
C LYS A 106 7.14 -23.74 -7.06
N VAL A 107 6.48 -22.75 -7.67
CA VAL A 107 5.09 -22.88 -8.14
C VAL A 107 4.99 -22.40 -9.59
N SER A 108 4.69 -23.37 -10.44
CA SER A 108 4.39 -23.23 -11.85
C SER A 108 3.05 -22.51 -12.07
N LEU A 109 3.10 -21.19 -12.26
CA LEU A 109 2.20 -20.50 -13.18
C LEU A 109 3.01 -19.49 -13.99
N CYS A 110 3.14 -19.78 -15.30
CA CYS A 110 3.55 -18.86 -16.35
C CYS A 110 5.05 -18.50 -16.44
N TYR A 111 5.94 -19.50 -16.60
CA TYR A 111 7.22 -19.26 -17.27
C TYR A 111 7.00 -19.28 -18.80
N SER A 112 6.59 -18.14 -19.35
CA SER A 112 6.78 -17.85 -20.78
C SER A 112 8.01 -16.96 -20.90
N PRO A 113 9.00 -17.30 -21.74
CA PRO A 113 10.20 -16.49 -21.93
C PRO A 113 9.79 -15.21 -22.67
N GLY A 114 9.55 -14.14 -21.91
CA GLY A 114 8.96 -12.88 -22.39
C GLY A 114 8.12 -12.14 -21.34
N PHE A 115 7.92 -12.71 -20.13
CA PHE A 115 7.04 -12.16 -19.11
C PHE A 115 7.79 -11.39 -18.00
N ASN A 116 8.42 -10.26 -18.33
CA ASN A 116 9.06 -9.35 -17.35
C ASN A 116 8.05 -8.46 -16.61
N SER A 117 6.85 -8.95 -16.31
CA SER A 117 5.88 -8.19 -15.50
C SER A 117 4.88 -9.14 -14.86
N THR A 118 5.22 -9.70 -13.70
CA THR A 118 4.20 -10.25 -12.81
C THR A 118 3.22 -9.12 -12.47
N PRO A 119 1.91 -9.30 -12.59
CA PRO A 119 0.95 -8.29 -12.15
C PRO A 119 1.03 -8.16 -10.63
N SER A 120 1.76 -7.16 -10.13
CA SER A 120 1.91 -6.92 -8.69
C SER A 120 0.64 -6.33 -8.10
N ILE A 121 0.11 -6.96 -7.06
CA ILE A 121 -0.98 -6.43 -6.24
C ILE A 121 -0.42 -5.29 -5.38
N VAL A 122 -1.03 -4.10 -5.43
CA VAL A 122 -0.64 -2.95 -4.61
C VAL A 122 -1.64 -2.80 -3.48
N VAL A 123 -1.17 -2.99 -2.25
CA VAL A 123 -1.94 -2.77 -1.03
C VAL A 123 -1.53 -1.43 -0.44
N VAL A 124 -2.47 -0.49 -0.35
CA VAL A 124 -2.20 0.82 0.26
C VAL A 124 -2.81 0.84 1.65
N CYS A 125 -1.97 0.66 2.67
CA CYS A 125 -2.37 0.77 4.05
C CYS A 125 -2.39 2.26 4.45
N VAL A 126 -3.50 2.68 5.06
CA VAL A 126 -3.85 4.02 5.60
C VAL A 126 -4.79 4.85 4.71
N LEU A 127 -4.75 4.74 3.38
CA LEU A 127 -5.50 5.67 2.52
C LEU A 127 -6.99 5.41 2.41
N SER A 128 -7.43 4.17 2.52
CA SER A 128 -8.79 3.78 2.12
C SER A 128 -9.89 4.37 3.00
N ASN A 129 -9.56 4.80 4.23
CA ASN A 129 -10.50 5.53 5.09
C ASN A 129 -10.28 7.06 5.05
N VAL A 130 -9.20 7.53 4.44
CA VAL A 130 -8.82 8.94 4.36
C VAL A 130 -9.20 9.55 3.00
N VAL A 131 -9.11 8.79 1.90
CA VAL A 131 -9.24 9.31 0.52
C VAL A 131 -10.35 8.64 -0.28
N SER A 132 -10.89 7.47 0.14
CA SER A 132 -12.09 6.92 -0.50
C SER A 132 -13.36 7.66 -0.06
N SER A 133 -13.93 8.43 -0.99
CA SER A 133 -15.37 8.70 -1.12
C SER A 133 -15.77 8.51 -2.57
#